data_AF-A0AAW1FF71-F1
#
_entry.id   AF-A0AAW1FF71-F1
#
_cell.length_a   1.000
_cell.length_b   1.000
_cell.length_c   1.000
_cell.angle_alpha   90.00
_cell.angle_beta   90.00
_cell.angle_gamma   90.00
#
_symmetry.space_group_name_H-M   'P 1'
#
loop_
_entity.id
_entity.type
_entity.pdbx_description
1 polymer ?
#
loop_
_entity_poly.entity_id
_entity_poly.type
_entity_poly.pdbx_seq_one_letter_code
_entity_poly.pdbx_strand_id
1 'polypeptide(L)'
;MQTAFGKRFNEFREEKSTLSFPVTPLDIDPSQLNMSAFPGKAVLAREHKWSDIENLPKPDKLVFETWNAIPDTYMNMKTYAFGVLSIFGSTYLCEQIFSSMNYIKSKYRSRLTDDSLQSCLKLKVTSYSPDIEKLCSDVQKQKSH
;
A
#
# COMPACT_ATOMS: atom_id res chain seq x y z
N MET A 1 -16.05 -9.23 -11.71
CA MET A 1 -14.83 -8.73 -11.02
C MET A 1 -13.65 -8.61 -11.99
N GLN A 2 -13.35 -9.63 -12.82
CA GLN A 2 -12.25 -9.58 -13.81
C GLN A 2 -12.36 -8.45 -14.86
N THR A 3 -13.56 -8.15 -15.37
CA THR A 3 -13.79 -7.08 -16.36
C THR A 3 -13.55 -5.67 -15.80
N ALA A 4 -13.86 -5.44 -14.52
CA ALA A 4 -13.61 -4.17 -13.85
C ALA A 4 -12.11 -3.96 -13.56
N PHE A 5 -11.38 -5.03 -13.22
CA PHE A 5 -9.94 -4.99 -13.05
C PHE A 5 -9.25 -4.64 -14.37
N GLY A 6 -9.54 -5.35 -15.46
CA GLY A 6 -8.94 -5.08 -16.77
C GLY A 6 -9.10 -3.62 -17.22
N LYS A 7 -10.28 -3.02 -16.99
CA LYS A 7 -10.55 -1.62 -17.30
C LYS A 7 -9.79 -0.64 -16.40
N ARG A 8 -9.72 -0.94 -15.09
CA ARG A 8 -9.05 -0.08 -14.08
C ARG A 8 -7.53 -0.01 -14.29
N PHE A 9 -6.91 -1.07 -14.80
CA PHE A 9 -5.48 -1.14 -15.02
C PHE A 9 -5.08 -0.95 -16.50
N ASN A 10 -5.99 -0.43 -17.33
CA ASN A 10 -5.69 -0.24 -18.75
C ASN A 10 -4.59 0.81 -18.98
N GLU A 11 -4.56 1.86 -18.17
CA GLU A 11 -3.52 2.91 -18.23
C GLU A 11 -2.12 2.34 -17.98
N PHE A 12 -1.98 1.32 -17.13
CA PHE A 12 -0.70 0.64 -16.89
C PHE A 12 -0.22 -0.19 -18.07
N ARG A 13 -1.11 -0.57 -19.00
CA ARG A 13 -0.71 -1.29 -20.22
C ARG A 13 -0.03 -0.38 -21.24
N GLU A 14 -0.35 0.91 -21.20
CA GLU A 14 0.25 1.94 -22.06
C GLU A 14 1.59 2.41 -21.47
N GLU A 15 1.74 2.40 -20.14
CA GLU A 15 2.92 2.90 -19.41
C GLU A 15 4.00 1.82 -19.14
N LYS A 16 4.21 0.89 -20.08
CA LYS A 16 5.16 -0.24 -19.86
C LYS A 16 6.58 0.22 -19.55
N SER A 17 7.12 1.17 -20.33
CA SER A 17 8.48 1.68 -20.15
C SER A 17 8.66 2.32 -18.78
N THR A 18 7.68 3.10 -18.34
CA THR A 18 7.64 3.72 -17.02
C THR A 18 7.61 2.65 -15.91
N LEU A 19 6.79 1.62 -16.05
CA LEU A 19 6.67 0.57 -15.03
C LEU A 19 7.89 -0.37 -14.96
N SER A 20 8.61 -0.56 -16.07
CA SER A 20 9.85 -1.33 -16.10
C SER A 20 11.04 -0.58 -15.50
N PHE A 21 10.96 0.74 -15.36
CA PHE A 21 12.08 1.58 -14.93
C PHE A 21 12.76 1.15 -13.64
N PRO A 22 12.05 0.78 -12.56
CA PRO A 22 12.69 0.35 -11.33
C PRO A 22 13.50 -0.96 -11.47
N VAL A 23 13.28 -1.74 -12.52
CA VAL A 23 13.88 -3.07 -12.73
C VAL A 23 14.97 -3.03 -13.78
N THR A 24 14.78 -2.27 -14.87
CA THR A 24 15.74 -2.15 -15.98
C THR A 24 16.06 -0.68 -16.31
N PRO A 25 16.62 0.07 -15.35
CA PRO A 25 16.75 1.52 -15.47
C PRO A 25 17.71 1.99 -16.58
N LEU A 26 18.65 1.13 -17.00
CA LEU A 26 19.65 1.44 -18.02
C LEU A 26 19.18 1.10 -19.45
N ASP A 27 18.14 0.28 -19.58
CA ASP A 27 17.61 -0.15 -20.87
C ASP A 27 16.53 0.81 -21.41
N ILE A 28 16.17 1.84 -20.62
CA ILE A 28 15.08 2.76 -20.93
C ILE A 28 15.66 4.13 -21.28
N ASP A 29 15.29 4.62 -22.46
CA ASP A 29 15.56 6.00 -22.84
C ASP A 29 14.80 6.96 -21.92
N PRO A 30 15.48 7.88 -21.21
CA PRO A 30 14.84 8.87 -20.35
C PRO A 30 13.78 9.72 -21.06
N SER A 31 13.85 9.89 -22.38
CA SER A 31 12.85 10.62 -23.17
C SER A 31 11.49 9.92 -23.23
N GLN A 32 11.46 8.60 -22.99
CA GLN A 32 10.25 7.76 -23.00
C GLN A 32 9.58 7.69 -21.62
N LEU A 33 10.20 8.27 -20.59
CA LEU A 33 9.66 8.25 -19.25
C LEU A 33 8.54 9.30 -19.11
N ASN A 34 7.36 8.84 -18.72
CA ASN A 34 6.27 9.74 -18.40
C ASN A 34 6.47 10.31 -16.99
N MET A 35 7.28 11.37 -16.89
CA MET A 35 7.60 12.05 -15.63
C MET A 35 6.39 12.78 -15.02
N SER A 36 5.34 13.04 -15.80
CA SER A 36 4.10 13.73 -15.38
C SER A 36 2.93 12.79 -15.10
N ALA A 37 3.04 11.48 -15.34
CA ALA A 37 2.02 10.50 -14.96
C ALA A 37 2.00 10.21 -13.45
N PHE A 38 3.12 10.44 -12.74
CA PHE A 38 3.25 10.10 -11.31
C PHE A 38 3.64 11.26 -10.35
N PRO A 39 3.34 12.54 -10.63
CA PRO A 39 3.97 13.69 -9.97
C PRO A 39 3.53 13.90 -8.51
N GLY A 40 2.54 13.16 -8.00
CA GLY A 40 2.02 13.32 -6.63
C GLY A 40 2.52 12.29 -5.61
N LYS A 41 3.12 11.17 -6.01
CA LYS A 41 3.41 10.05 -5.10
C LYS A 41 4.84 9.98 -4.60
N ALA A 42 5.78 10.59 -5.32
CA ALA A 42 7.20 10.51 -5.02
C ALA A 42 7.62 11.35 -3.80
N VAL A 43 6.85 12.37 -3.41
CA VAL A 43 7.09 13.15 -2.19
C VAL A 43 6.73 12.32 -0.95
N LEU A 44 5.53 11.73 -0.95
CA LEU A 44 5.06 10.87 0.15
C LEU A 44 5.92 9.62 0.34
N ALA A 45 6.42 9.03 -0.77
CA ALA A 45 7.35 7.90 -0.71
C ALA A 45 8.72 8.26 -0.10
N ARG A 46 9.16 9.52 -0.18
CA ARG A 46 10.42 9.99 0.43
C ARG A 46 10.29 10.24 1.93
N GLU A 47 9.13 10.72 2.38
CA GLU A 47 8.89 11.08 3.78
C GLU A 47 8.41 9.90 4.64
N HIS A 48 7.73 8.93 4.03
CA HIS A 48 7.36 7.71 4.75
C HIS A 48 8.61 6.93 5.14
N LYS A 49 8.78 6.67 6.44
CA LYS A 49 9.73 5.67 6.93
C LYS A 49 9.14 4.30 6.64
N TRP A 50 9.68 3.61 5.64
CA TRP A 50 9.19 2.31 5.21
C TRP A 50 9.67 1.20 6.17
N SER A 51 9.20 1.21 7.42
CA SER A 51 9.60 0.25 8.46
C SER A 51 9.31 -1.20 8.08
N ASP A 52 8.30 -1.43 7.23
CA ASP A 52 7.91 -2.79 6.83
C ASP A 52 8.85 -3.41 5.78
N ILE A 53 9.80 -2.64 5.23
CA ILE A 53 10.79 -3.16 4.26
C ILE A 53 11.70 -4.21 4.87
N GLU A 54 11.96 -4.13 6.18
CA GLU A 54 12.74 -5.13 6.89
C GLU A 54 12.07 -6.51 6.85
N ASN A 55 10.75 -6.56 6.68
CA ASN A 55 9.97 -7.78 6.62
C ASN A 55 9.70 -8.28 5.19
N LEU A 56 10.20 -7.57 4.16
CA LEU A 56 10.01 -7.98 2.77
C LEU A 56 10.86 -9.21 2.40
N PRO A 57 10.40 -10.03 1.45
CA PRO A 57 11.24 -11.04 0.83
C PRO A 57 12.54 -10.44 0.28
N LYS A 58 13.64 -11.21 0.36
CA LYS A 58 14.97 -10.80 -0.13
C LYS A 58 14.98 -10.09 -1.50
N PRO A 59 14.30 -10.58 -2.56
CA PRO A 59 14.33 -9.90 -3.86
C PRO A 59 13.66 -8.52 -3.83
N ASP A 60 12.55 -8.38 -3.12
CA ASP A 60 11.81 -7.11 -3.03
C ASP A 60 12.59 -6.07 -2.22
N LYS A 61 13.25 -6.53 -1.15
CA LYS A 61 14.17 -5.72 -0.35
C LYS A 61 15.37 -5.23 -1.16
N LEU A 62 15.94 -6.09 -2.02
CA LEU A 62 17.09 -5.78 -2.85
C LEU A 62 16.81 -4.62 -3.83
N VAL A 63 15.65 -4.62 -4.48
CA VAL A 63 15.25 -3.52 -5.39
C VAL A 63 15.25 -2.20 -4.63
N PHE A 64 14.61 -2.17 -3.46
CA PHE A 64 14.55 -0.96 -2.64
C PHE A 64 15.93 -0.51 -2.14
N GLU A 65 16.73 -1.41 -1.58
CA GLU A 65 18.07 -1.11 -1.08
C GLU A 65 18.97 -0.56 -2.20
N THR A 66 18.87 -1.13 -3.40
CA THR A 66 19.63 -0.69 -4.59
C THR A 66 19.28 0.75 -4.95
N TRP A 67 18.00 1.09 -5.05
CA TRP A 67 17.56 2.47 -5.34
C TRP A 67 17.89 3.44 -4.19
N ASN A 68 17.88 2.97 -2.95
CA ASN A 68 18.22 3.80 -1.80
C ASN A 68 19.72 4.12 -1.72
N ALA A 69 20.58 3.19 -2.18
CA ALA A 69 22.03 3.34 -2.21
C ALA A 69 22.55 4.29 -3.30
N ILE A 70 21.71 4.68 -4.28
CA ILE A 70 22.10 5.62 -5.32
C ILE A 70 22.42 7.00 -4.69
N PRO A 71 23.53 7.66 -5.11
CA PRO A 71 23.89 8.98 -4.64
C PRO A 71 22.81 10.02 -4.89
N ASP A 72 22.68 11.00 -3.99
CA ASP A 72 21.68 12.08 -4.10
C ASP A 72 21.90 12.98 -5.33
N THR A 73 23.07 12.94 -5.97
CA THR A 73 23.32 13.55 -7.28
C THR A 73 22.30 13.08 -8.34
N TYR A 74 21.76 11.87 -8.21
CA TYR A 74 20.75 11.29 -9.09
C TYR A 74 19.34 11.30 -8.47
N MET A 75 19.04 12.28 -7.60
CA MET A 75 17.77 12.35 -6.86
C MET A 75 16.52 12.26 -7.75
N ASN A 76 16.55 12.81 -8.96
CA ASN A 76 15.41 12.73 -9.89
C ASN A 76 15.10 11.29 -10.30
N MET A 77 16.15 10.50 -10.56
CA MET A 77 16.07 9.09 -10.91
C MET A 77 15.51 8.27 -9.75
N LYS A 78 16.04 8.52 -8.55
CA LYS A 78 15.61 7.89 -7.30
C LYS A 78 14.15 8.20 -6.95
N THR A 79 13.78 9.48 -7.07
CA THR A 79 12.41 9.97 -6.85
C THR A 79 11.43 9.30 -7.80
N TYR A 80 11.81 9.16 -9.07
CA TYR A 80 10.96 8.51 -10.06
C TYR A 80 10.80 7.01 -9.80
N ALA A 81 11.89 6.28 -9.52
CA ALA A 81 11.81 4.86 -9.16
C ALA A 81 10.92 4.60 -7.94
N PHE A 82 11.07 5.38 -6.87
CA PHE A 82 10.20 5.27 -5.70
C PHE A 82 8.76 5.70 -5.98
N GLY A 83 8.56 6.68 -6.87
CA GLY A 83 7.24 7.03 -7.38
C GLY A 83 6.54 5.83 -8.01
N VAL A 84 7.22 5.12 -8.91
CA VAL A 84 6.69 3.91 -9.57
C VAL A 84 6.45 2.78 -8.56
N LEU A 85 7.43 2.48 -7.70
CA LEU A 85 7.31 1.43 -6.68
C LEU A 85 6.14 1.68 -5.71
N SER A 86 5.89 2.94 -5.35
CA SER A 86 4.79 3.31 -4.44
C SER A 86 3.40 3.02 -5.00
N ILE A 87 3.23 2.93 -6.33
CA ILE A 87 1.94 2.61 -6.96
C ILE A 87 1.55 1.19 -6.60
N PHE A 88 2.48 0.26 -6.69
CA PHE A 88 2.24 -1.14 -6.35
C PHE A 88 1.91 -1.30 -4.87
N GLY A 89 2.70 -0.66 -3.99
CA GLY A 89 2.44 -0.69 -2.55
C GLY A 89 1.08 -0.10 -2.16
N SER A 90 0.75 1.09 -2.67
CA SER A 90 -0.54 1.75 -2.37
C SER A 90 -1.73 0.98 -2.92
N THR A 91 -1.62 0.40 -4.12
CA THR A 91 -2.68 -0.43 -4.71
C THR A 91 -2.92 -1.69 -3.87
N TYR A 92 -1.85 -2.40 -3.52
CA TYR A 92 -1.94 -3.59 -2.66
C TYR A 92 -2.60 -3.27 -1.31
N LEU A 93 -2.19 -2.19 -0.65
CA LEU A 93 -2.76 -1.78 0.62
C LEU A 93 -4.25 -1.44 0.48
N CYS A 94 -4.65 -0.71 -0.56
CA CYS A 94 -6.06 -0.42 -0.84
C CYS A 94 -6.87 -1.70 -1.06
N GLU A 95 -6.35 -2.67 -1.81
CA GLU A 95 -7.01 -3.96 -2.04
C GLU A 95 -7.13 -4.79 -0.76
N GLN A 96 -6.09 -4.82 0.07
CA GLN A 96 -6.09 -5.49 1.37
C GLN A 96 -7.12 -4.86 2.33
N ILE A 97 -7.20 -3.53 2.38
CA ILE A 97 -8.20 -2.81 3.17
C ILE A 97 -9.60 -3.11 2.64
N PHE A 98 -9.82 -3.10 1.32
CA PHE A 98 -11.12 -3.40 0.73
C PHE A 98 -11.57 -4.83 0.97
N SER A 99 -10.65 -5.80 0.86
CA SER A 99 -10.90 -7.20 1.22
C SER A 99 -11.29 -7.33 2.70
N SER A 100 -10.54 -6.68 3.59
CA SER A 100 -10.86 -6.63 5.03
C SER A 100 -12.22 -5.99 5.29
N MET A 101 -12.56 -4.92 4.57
CA MET A 101 -13.85 -4.24 4.66
C MET A 101 -14.98 -5.18 4.27
N ASN A 102 -14.84 -5.92 3.17
CA ASN A 102 -15.85 -6.90 2.72
C ASN A 102 -16.00 -8.05 3.72
N TYR A 103 -14.90 -8.52 4.32
CA TYR A 103 -14.94 -9.52 5.37
C TYR A 103 -15.68 -9.01 6.61
N ILE A 104 -15.40 -7.77 7.06
CA ILE A 104 -16.08 -7.15 8.21
C ILE A 104 -17.57 -6.89 7.91
N LYS A 105 -17.90 -6.44 6.69
CA LYS A 105 -19.28 -6.22 6.20
C LYS A 105 -20.03 -7.53 5.88
N SER A 106 -19.63 -8.67 6.44
CA SER A 106 -20.23 -9.97 6.13
C SER A 106 -21.76 -9.95 6.18
N LYS A 107 -22.41 -10.82 5.40
CA LYS A 107 -23.87 -10.89 5.26
C LYS A 107 -24.61 -11.05 6.60
N TYR A 108 -23.92 -11.48 7.65
CA TYR A 108 -24.47 -11.71 8.98
C TYR A 108 -24.43 -10.47 9.90
N ARG A 109 -23.84 -9.35 9.47
CA ARG A 109 -23.74 -8.11 10.25
C ARG A 109 -24.57 -6.97 9.66
N SER A 110 -25.90 -7.07 9.82
CA SER A 110 -26.87 -6.07 9.32
C SER A 110 -26.91 -4.75 10.10
N ARG A 111 -26.23 -4.65 11.25
CA ARG A 111 -26.26 -3.48 12.16
C ARG A 111 -24.97 -2.65 12.17
N LEU A 112 -24.06 -2.90 11.24
CA LEU A 112 -22.75 -2.26 11.23
C LEU A 112 -22.85 -0.83 10.69
N THR A 113 -22.54 0.18 11.52
CA THR A 113 -22.46 1.59 11.12
C THR A 113 -21.08 1.90 10.52
N ASP A 114 -20.96 3.00 9.77
CA ASP A 114 -19.68 3.43 9.20
C ASP A 114 -18.61 3.68 10.28
N ASP A 115 -18.97 4.26 11.43
CA ASP A 115 -18.05 4.46 12.55
C ASP A 115 -17.52 3.13 13.12
N SER A 116 -18.43 2.15 13.29
CA SER A 116 -18.05 0.83 13.80
C SER A 116 -17.21 0.04 12.80
N LEU A 117 -17.45 0.23 11.50
CA LEU A 117 -16.64 -0.34 10.42
C LEU A 117 -15.23 0.25 10.43
N GLN A 118 -15.13 1.58 10.49
CA GLN A 118 -13.85 2.26 10.52
C GLN A 118 -13.03 1.81 11.73
N SER A 119 -13.67 1.67 12.90
CA SER A 119 -13.03 1.18 14.12
C SER A 119 -12.52 -0.26 13.95
N CYS A 120 -13.34 -1.14 13.37
CA CYS A 120 -12.95 -2.53 13.09
C CYS A 120 -11.80 -2.62 12.07
N LEU A 121 -11.81 -1.78 11.02
CA LEU A 121 -10.72 -1.69 10.06
C LEU A 121 -9.44 -1.22 10.72
N LYS A 122 -9.49 -0.17 11.55
CA LYS A 122 -8.33 0.33 12.32
C LYS A 122 -7.73 -0.76 13.21
N LEU A 123 -8.57 -1.52 13.92
CA LEU A 123 -8.13 -2.66 14.73
C LEU A 123 -7.50 -3.78 13.89
N LYS A 124 -7.94 -3.98 12.65
CA LYS A 124 -7.40 -5.02 11.77
C LYS A 124 -6.05 -4.66 11.15
N VAL A 125 -5.81 -3.38 10.88
CA VAL A 125 -4.59 -2.90 10.21
C VAL A 125 -3.49 -2.46 11.17
N THR A 126 -3.83 -2.19 12.44
CA THR A 126 -2.84 -1.84 13.45
C THR A 126 -2.07 -3.07 13.94
N SER A 127 -0.79 -2.90 14.26
CA SER A 127 0.01 -3.89 14.98
C SER A 127 -0.29 -3.92 16.48
N TYR A 128 -1.07 -2.94 16.97
CA TYR A 128 -1.48 -2.88 18.36
C TYR A 128 -2.38 -4.07 18.72
N SER A 129 -1.92 -4.87 19.68
CA SER A 129 -2.71 -5.93 20.28
C SER A 129 -3.33 -5.43 21.58
N PRO A 130 -4.63 -5.07 21.61
CA PRO A 130 -5.30 -4.67 22.84
C PRO A 130 -5.32 -5.82 23.86
N ASP A 131 -5.10 -5.48 25.13
CA ASP A 131 -5.30 -6.41 26.24
C ASP A 131 -6.80 -6.58 26.49
N ILE A 132 -7.36 -7.60 25.86
CA ILE A 132 -8.80 -7.91 25.92
C ILE A 132 -9.20 -8.30 27.34
N GLU A 133 -8.34 -8.99 28.09
CA GLU A 133 -8.65 -9.46 29.43
C GLU A 133 -8.82 -8.28 30.38
N LYS A 134 -7.88 -7.34 30.34
CA LYS A 134 -7.96 -6.08 31.10
C LYS A 134 -9.15 -5.24 30.67
N LEU A 135 -9.44 -5.14 29.37
CA LEU A 135 -10.60 -4.39 28.90
C LEU A 135 -11.91 -5.03 29.40
N CYS A 136 -11.98 -6.35 29.42
CA CYS A 136 -13.14 -7.10 29.92
C CYS A 136 -13.30 -7.05 31.44
N SER A 137 -12.22 -6.83 32.21
CA SER A 137 -12.32 -6.62 33.66
C SER A 137 -12.88 -5.24 34.01
N ASP A 138 -12.59 -4.24 33.18
CA ASP A 138 -12.97 -2.84 33.42
C ASP A 138 -14.40 -2.50 32.94
N VAL A 139 -15.00 -3.36 32.11
CA VAL A 139 -16.37 -3.19 31.60
C VAL A 139 -17.36 -4.02 32.40
N GLN A 140 -18.47 -3.40 32.84
CA GLN A 140 -19.54 -4.07 33.56
C GLN A 140 -20.17 -5.18 32.69
N LYS A 141 -19.99 -6.44 33.11
CA LYS A 141 -20.51 -7.61 32.40
C LYS A 141 -22.04 -7.55 32.36
N GLN A 142 -22.63 -7.49 31.16
CA GLN A 142 -24.06 -7.68 31.00
C GLN A 142 -24.41 -9.12 31.42
N LYS A 143 -25.21 -9.27 32.49
CA LYS A 143 -25.82 -10.55 32.82
C LYS A 143 -26.93 -10.79 31.79
N SER A 144 -26.82 -11.89 31.03
CA SER A 144 -27.98 -12.38 30.27
C SER A 144 -29.07 -12.75 31.25
N HIS A 145 -30.31 -12.36 30.94
CA HIS A 145 -31.51 -12.94 31.54
C HIS A 145 -31.72 -14.36 31.03
#